data_AF-A0A6A6R213-F1
#
_entry.id   AF-A0A6A6R213-F1
#
_cell.length_a   1.000
_cell.length_b   1.000
_cell.length_c   1.000
_cell.angle_alpha   90.00
_cell.angle_beta   90.00
_cell.angle_gamma   90.00
#
_symmetry.space_group_name_H-M   'P 1'
#
loop_
_entity.id
_entity.type
_entity.pdbx_description
1 polymer ?
#
loop_
_entity_poly.entity_id
_entity_poly.type
_entity_poly.pdbx_seq_one_letter_code
_entity_poly.pdbx_strand_id
1 'polypeptide(L)'
;MDERWDHQGFTFDDASTQLPRLLRNHNHSQTARMPIIPRSSYYDKNYKQSAALIRARQPFLLKNIATGAAIFAFTISVYAFTIKAVSQDEFSDVKVPDKPTEPARA
;
A
#
# COMPACT_ATOMS: atom_id res chain seq x y z
N MET A 1 -8.42 66.04 23.43
CA MET A 1 -8.01 65.88 22.02
C MET A 1 -7.07 67.04 21.74
N ASP A 2 -5.88 66.76 21.22
CA ASP A 2 -5.20 67.57 20.19
C ASP A 2 -3.87 66.87 19.82
N GLU A 3 -3.76 66.57 18.54
CA GLU A 3 -2.79 65.69 17.90
C GLU A 3 -1.41 66.36 17.81
N ARG A 4 -0.41 65.75 18.44
CA ARG A 4 0.99 66.16 18.33
C ARG A 4 1.69 65.32 17.26
N TRP A 5 1.52 65.71 16.01
CA TRP A 5 2.31 65.20 14.88
C TRP A 5 3.61 65.99 14.79
N ASP A 6 4.64 65.54 15.51
CA ASP A 6 6.00 66.06 15.36
C ASP A 6 6.60 65.51 14.05
N HIS A 7 6.72 66.39 13.06
CA HIS A 7 7.44 66.17 11.82
C HIS A 7 8.93 65.94 12.10
N GLN A 8 9.33 64.69 12.35
CA GLN A 8 10.74 64.30 12.30
C GLN A 8 11.06 63.77 10.89
N GLY A 9 11.74 64.61 10.12
CA GLY A 9 12.20 64.29 8.77
C GLY A 9 13.12 63.07 8.77
N PHE A 10 12.70 62.03 8.08
CA PHE A 10 13.54 60.92 7.65
C PHE A 10 14.50 61.46 6.58
N THR A 11 15.73 61.81 6.97
CA THR A 11 16.77 62.23 6.05
C THR A 11 17.42 60.99 5.42
N PHE A 12 17.54 60.98 4.09
CA PHE A 12 18.02 59.84 3.30
C PHE A 12 19.54 59.59 3.40
N ASP A 13 20.27 60.43 4.15
CA ASP A 13 21.74 60.35 4.28
C ASP A 13 22.24 59.30 5.31
N ASP A 14 21.37 58.78 6.18
CA ASP A 14 21.77 57.84 7.26
C ASP A 14 21.87 56.36 6.81
N ALA A 15 21.53 56.05 5.56
CA ALA A 15 21.50 54.67 5.07
C ALA A 15 22.89 54.06 4.75
N SER A 16 23.98 54.83 4.81
CA SER A 16 25.31 54.38 4.38
C SER A 16 26.30 54.06 5.50
N THR A 17 25.99 54.39 6.77
CA THR A 17 26.97 54.29 7.88
C THR A 17 26.66 53.21 8.93
N GLN A 18 25.58 52.45 8.77
CA GLN A 18 25.17 51.39 9.72
C GLN A 18 25.29 49.98 9.12
N LEU A 19 26.43 49.64 8.50
CA LEU A 19 26.78 48.25 8.22
C LEU A 19 27.68 47.71 9.35
N PRO A 20 27.15 46.96 10.34
CA PRO A 20 28.00 46.16 11.20
C PRO A 20 28.69 45.11 10.33
N ARG A 21 30.01 45.26 10.25
CA ARG A 21 31.00 44.43 9.55
C ARG A 21 31.08 43.01 10.14
N LEU A 22 29.98 42.24 10.12
CA LEU A 22 29.93 40.86 10.61
C LEU A 22 29.70 39.85 9.47
N LEU A 23 30.52 39.95 8.42
CA LEU A 23 30.95 38.75 7.70
C LEU A 23 32.21 38.23 8.40
N ARG A 24 32.05 37.73 9.63
CA ARG A 24 33.04 36.83 10.21
C ARG A 24 32.80 35.47 9.55
N ASN A 25 33.50 35.26 8.44
CA ASN A 25 33.51 34.00 7.75
C ASN A 25 34.21 32.96 8.65
N HIS A 26 33.41 32.23 9.42
CA HIS A 26 33.87 31.06 10.12
C HIS A 26 33.79 29.89 9.16
N ASN A 27 34.90 29.59 8.48
CA ASN A 27 35.13 28.31 7.84
C ASN A 27 35.19 27.22 8.93
N HIS A 28 34.02 26.84 9.45
CA HIS A 28 33.88 25.57 10.11
C HIS A 28 33.82 24.53 9.02
N SER A 29 34.93 23.82 8.82
CA SER A 29 34.94 22.53 8.13
C SER A 29 34.17 21.51 8.99
N GLN A 30 32.86 21.74 9.17
CA GLN A 30 31.95 20.71 9.62
C GLN A 30 31.72 19.81 8.42
N THR A 31 32.60 18.82 8.25
CA THR A 31 32.22 17.54 7.69
C THR A 31 31.14 16.96 8.61
N ALA A 32 29.93 17.50 8.50
CA ALA A 32 28.71 16.84 8.91
C ALA A 32 28.69 15.56 8.07
N ARG A 33 29.16 14.46 8.67
CA ARG A 33 28.86 13.13 8.19
C ARG A 33 27.35 13.01 8.32
N MET A 34 26.66 13.39 7.25
CA MET A 34 25.24 13.16 7.07
C MET A 34 24.98 11.75 7.59
N PRO A 35 24.17 11.54 8.64
CA PRO A 35 23.74 10.20 8.98
C PRO A 35 23.15 9.68 7.68
N ILE A 36 23.69 8.56 7.19
CA ILE A 36 23.17 7.92 5.98
C ILE A 36 21.76 7.52 6.35
N ILE A 37 20.80 8.39 6.06
CA ILE A 37 19.39 8.07 6.13
C ILE A 37 19.27 6.91 5.16
N PRO A 38 18.97 5.68 5.63
CA PRO A 38 18.83 4.56 4.72
C PRO A 38 17.78 5.01 3.71
N ARG A 39 18.17 5.03 2.43
CA ARG A 39 17.25 5.37 1.34
C ARG A 39 15.98 4.58 1.61
N SER A 40 14.85 5.28 1.67
CA SER A 40 13.52 4.69 1.81
C SER A 40 13.15 3.93 0.52
N SER A 41 14.02 3.01 0.13
CA SER A 41 13.75 2.03 -0.90
C SER A 41 12.75 1.05 -0.32
N TYR A 42 11.63 0.95 -1.02
CA TYR A 42 10.53 0.04 -0.74
C TYR A 42 10.97 -1.43 -0.62
N TYR A 43 12.13 -1.76 -1.20
CA TYR A 43 12.77 -3.07 -1.17
C TYR A 43 14.18 -2.96 -0.57
N ASP A 44 14.53 -3.95 0.26
CA ASP A 44 15.89 -4.17 0.75
C ASP A 44 16.82 -4.63 -0.39
N LYS A 45 18.13 -4.56 -0.19
CA LYS A 45 19.18 -4.95 -1.14
C LYS A 45 19.03 -6.39 -1.66
N ASN A 46 18.34 -7.22 -0.89
CA ASN A 46 18.04 -8.62 -1.19
C ASN A 46 16.62 -8.82 -1.75
N TYR A 47 15.98 -7.77 -2.27
CA TYR A 47 14.56 -7.75 -2.71
C TYR A 47 13.55 -8.12 -1.61
N LYS A 48 13.98 -8.12 -0.35
CA LYS A 48 13.10 -8.40 0.78
C LYS A 48 12.27 -7.17 1.12
N GLN A 49 11.04 -7.43 1.52
CA GLN A 49 10.15 -6.40 2.00
C GLN A 49 10.74 -5.74 3.27
N SER A 50 10.89 -4.42 3.29
CA SER A 50 11.50 -3.73 4.43
C SER A 50 10.68 -3.95 5.71
N ALA A 51 11.35 -4.03 6.87
CA ALA A 51 10.70 -4.35 8.15
C ALA A 51 9.58 -3.38 8.53
N ALA A 52 9.73 -2.10 8.18
CA ALA A 52 8.69 -1.07 8.37
C ALA A 52 7.40 -1.39 7.60
N LEU A 53 7.54 -1.97 6.41
CA LEU A 53 6.46 -2.20 5.46
C LEU A 53 5.80 -3.58 5.66
N ILE A 54 6.49 -4.54 6.29
CA ILE A 54 5.85 -5.74 6.88
C ILE A 54 4.88 -5.33 7.98
N ARG A 55 5.31 -4.51 8.95
CA ARG A 55 4.45 -4.04 10.06
C ARG A 55 3.22 -3.28 9.57
N ALA A 56 3.38 -2.42 8.56
CA ALA A 56 2.27 -1.67 7.98
C ALA A 56 1.20 -2.58 7.30
N ARG A 57 1.58 -3.79 6.85
CA ARG A 57 0.69 -4.72 6.14
C ARG A 57 0.11 -5.83 7.02
N GLN A 58 0.70 -6.06 8.19
CA GLN A 58 0.17 -7.01 9.18
C GLN A 58 -1.35 -6.91 9.41
N PRO A 59 -1.96 -5.71 9.56
CA PRO A 59 -3.40 -5.64 9.83
C PRO A 59 -4.28 -6.07 8.66
N PHE A 60 -3.79 -6.01 7.42
CA PHE A 60 -4.55 -6.38 6.23
C PHE A 60 -4.27 -7.79 5.77
N LEU A 61 -3.12 -8.37 6.09
CA LEU A 61 -2.80 -9.74 5.70
C LEU A 61 -3.79 -10.73 6.30
N LEU A 62 -4.10 -10.59 7.60
CA LEU A 62 -5.06 -11.46 8.27
C LEU A 62 -6.48 -11.30 7.71
N LYS A 63 -6.90 -10.07 7.44
CA LYS A 63 -8.23 -9.76 6.89
C LYS A 63 -8.37 -10.32 5.47
N ASN A 64 -7.38 -10.14 4.60
CA ASN A 64 -7.39 -10.66 3.25
C ASN A 64 -7.35 -12.19 3.21
N ILE A 65 -6.57 -12.84 4.08
CA ILE A 65 -6.57 -14.30 4.20
C ILE A 65 -7.94 -14.80 4.68
N ALA A 66 -8.54 -14.15 5.69
CA ALA A 66 -9.86 -14.52 6.18
C ALA A 66 -10.93 -14.40 5.07
N THR A 67 -10.94 -13.30 4.34
CA THR A 67 -11.85 -13.12 3.19
C THR A 67 -11.60 -14.15 2.10
N GLY A 68 -10.33 -14.40 1.75
CA GLY A 68 -9.96 -15.42 0.76
C GLY A 68 -10.39 -16.81 1.19
N ALA A 69 -10.18 -17.17 2.45
CA ALA A 69 -10.61 -18.45 3.03
C ALA A 69 -12.13 -18.60 3.02
N ALA A 70 -12.88 -17.54 3.33
CA ALA A 70 -14.34 -17.55 3.29
C ALA A 70 -14.86 -17.84 1.88
N ILE A 71 -14.32 -17.14 0.87
CA ILE A 71 -14.69 -17.35 -0.54
C ILE A 71 -14.32 -18.77 -0.98
N PHE A 72 -13.10 -19.20 -0.66
CA PHE A 72 -12.61 -20.53 -1.04
C PHE A 72 -13.46 -21.66 -0.43
N ALA A 73 -13.79 -21.55 0.86
CA ALA A 73 -14.66 -22.50 1.55
C ALA A 73 -16.07 -22.51 0.94
N PHE A 74 -16.63 -21.34 0.63
CA PHE A 74 -17.92 -21.24 -0.03
C PHE A 74 -17.93 -21.95 -1.39
N THR A 75 -16.94 -21.68 -2.24
CA THR A 75 -16.86 -22.33 -3.56
C THR A 75 -16.71 -23.85 -3.46
N ILE A 76 -15.84 -24.34 -2.57
CA ILE A 76 -15.69 -25.79 -2.33
C ILE A 76 -16.99 -26.40 -1.83
N SER A 77 -17.70 -25.71 -0.92
CA SER A 77 -18.96 -26.21 -0.37
C SER A 77 -20.02 -26.40 -1.46
N VAL A 78 -20.15 -25.45 -2.38
CA VAL A 78 -21.08 -25.54 -3.51
C VAL A 78 -20.68 -26.69 -4.43
N TYR A 79 -19.40 -26.81 -4.78
CA TYR A 79 -18.89 -27.90 -5.63
C TYR A 79 -19.09 -29.29 -5.02
N ALA A 80 -18.77 -29.46 -3.74
CA ALA A 80 -18.97 -30.74 -3.06
C ALA A 80 -20.47 -31.06 -2.92
N PHE A 81 -21.30 -30.05 -2.65
CA PHE A 81 -22.74 -30.21 -2.57
C PHE A 81 -23.34 -30.64 -3.90
N THR A 82 -22.93 -30.05 -5.03
CA THR A 82 -23.48 -30.43 -6.34
C THR A 82 -23.16 -31.88 -6.70
N ILE A 83 -21.94 -32.35 -6.45
CA ILE A 83 -21.59 -33.76 -6.66
C ILE A 83 -22.44 -34.66 -5.77
N LYS A 84 -22.58 -34.33 -4.48
CA LYS A 84 -23.38 -35.13 -3.55
C LYS A 84 -24.86 -35.13 -3.93
N ALA A 85 -25.39 -34.01 -4.40
CA ALA A 85 -26.79 -33.88 -4.80
C ALA A 85 -27.08 -34.69 -6.07
N VAL A 86 -26.22 -34.63 -7.10
CA VAL A 86 -26.40 -35.40 -8.34
C VAL A 86 -26.19 -36.90 -8.10
N SER A 87 -25.25 -37.29 -7.24
CA SER A 87 -25.00 -38.70 -6.90
C SER A 87 -26.18 -39.38 -6.19
N GLN A 88 -27.13 -38.62 -5.65
CA GLN A 88 -28.31 -39.15 -4.95
C GLN A 88 -29.48 -39.41 -5.90
N ASP A 89 -29.36 -39.09 -7.18
CA ASP A 89 -30.41 -39.37 -8.16
C ASP A 89 -30.56 -40.89 -8.35
N GLU A 90 -31.75 -41.42 -8.12
CA GLU A 90 -32.02 -42.85 -8.17
C GLU A 90 -32.26 -43.27 -9.63
N PHE A 91 -31.23 -43.79 -10.31
CA PHE A 91 -31.32 -44.26 -11.70
C PHE A 91 -32.11 -45.58 -11.87
N SER A 92 -33.02 -45.90 -10.97
CA SER A 92 -33.76 -47.17 -10.97
C SER A 92 -34.73 -47.31 -12.16
N ASP A 93 -35.15 -46.20 -12.77
CA ASP A 93 -35.99 -46.19 -13.97
C ASP A 93 -35.18 -46.34 -15.29
N VAL A 94 -33.85 -46.23 -15.25
CA VAL A 94 -33.00 -46.37 -16.43
C VAL A 94 -32.67 -47.84 -16.66
N LYS A 95 -33.45 -48.49 -17.53
CA LYS A 95 -33.20 -49.86 -18.01
C LYS A 95 -32.00 -49.84 -18.96
N VAL A 96 -30.84 -50.31 -18.50
CA VAL A 96 -29.67 -50.49 -19.37
C VAL A 96 -29.91 -51.73 -20.25
N PRO A 97 -29.98 -51.60 -21.59
CA PRO A 97 -30.10 -52.76 -22.45
C PRO A 97 -28.77 -53.53 -22.45
N ASP A 98 -28.82 -54.84 -22.20
CA ASP A 98 -27.65 -55.72 -22.16
C ASP A 98 -26.87 -55.84 -23.48
N LYS A 99 -27.42 -55.32 -24.58
CA LYS A 99 -26.85 -55.42 -25.93
C LYS A 99 -26.81 -54.06 -26.59
N PRO A 100 -25.66 -53.61 -27.12
CA PRO A 100 -25.60 -52.42 -27.96
C PRO A 100 -26.62 -52.56 -29.10
N THR A 101 -27.54 -51.61 -29.21
CA THR A 101 -28.51 -51.57 -30.30
C THR A 101 -27.75 -51.47 -31.61
N GLU A 102 -27.81 -52.52 -32.43
CA GLU A 102 -27.25 -52.48 -33.78
C GLU A 102 -28.00 -51.38 -34.57
N PRO A 103 -27.27 -50.44 -35.21
CA PRO A 103 -27.91 -49.41 -36.00
C PRO A 103 -28.70 -50.08 -37.14
N ALA A 104 -30.00 -49.79 -37.20
CA ALA A 104 -30.89 -50.32 -38.24
C ALA A 104 -30.29 -50.01 -39.61
N ARG A 105 -29.87 -51.08 -40.31
CA ARG A 105 -29.29 -50.98 -41.64
C ARG A 105 -30.40 -50.60 -42.62
N ALA A 106 -30.24 -49.44 -43.25
CA ALA A 106 -31.11 -48.92 -44.31
C ALA A 106 -31.08 -49.79 -45.57
#